data_AF-A0AAN9ACD5-F1
#
_entry.id   AF-A0AAN9ACD5-F1
#
_cell.length_a   1.000
_cell.length_b   1.000
_cell.length_c   1.000
_cell.angle_alpha   90.00
_cell.angle_beta   90.00
_cell.angle_gamma   90.00
#
_symmetry.space_group_name_H-M   'P 1'
#
loop_
_entity.id
_entity.type
_entity.pdbx_description
1 polymer ?
#
loop_
_entity_poly.entity_id
_entity_poly.type
_entity_poly.pdbx_seq_one_letter_code
_entity_poly.pdbx_strand_id
1 'polypeptide(L)' 'MRQWYAELYNINKDLINGYKIRCNNHQELLTCLKQVNQTIQKAGRLRVGKSKTAVISACRQAIKSNNIGALTKIIRSGNA' A
#
# COMPACT_ATOMS: atom_id res chain seq x y z
N MET A 1 14.15 -34.73 -27.46
CA MET A 1 13.30 -33.60 -27.90
C MET A 1 11.94 -33.55 -27.17
N ARG A 2 11.13 -34.62 -27.20
CA ARG A 2 9.77 -34.60 -26.62
C ARG A 2 9.71 -34.36 -25.09
N GLN A 3 10.69 -34.86 -24.34
CA GLN A 3 10.80 -34.64 -22.89
C GLN A 3 11.09 -33.17 -22.53
N TRP A 4 12.05 -32.54 -23.22
CA TRP A 4 12.36 -31.11 -23.03
C TRP A 4 11.17 -30.19 -23.32
N TYR A 5 10.35 -30.51 -24.32
CA TYR A 5 9.10 -29.77 -24.57
C TYR A 5 8.04 -29.98 -23.48
N ALA A 6 7.96 -31.19 -22.89
CA ALA A 6 7.06 -31.45 -21.78
C ALA A 6 7.48 -30.71 -20.50
N GLU A 7 8.78 -30.65 -20.22
CA GLU A 7 9.33 -29.86 -19.11
C GLU A 7 9.10 -28.37 -19.32
N LEU A 8 9.35 -27.85 -20.53
CA LEU A 8 9.07 -26.45 -20.87
C LEU A 8 7.59 -26.12 -20.70
N TYR A 9 6.69 -27.03 -21.08
CA TYR A 9 5.25 -26.85 -20.90
C TYR A 9 4.87 -26.78 -19.43
N ASN A 10 5.43 -27.66 -18.59
CA ASN A 10 5.19 -27.64 -17.14
C ASN A 10 5.69 -26.34 -16.50
N ILE A 11 6.91 -25.91 -16.83
CA ILE A 11 7.49 -24.64 -16.34
C ILE A 11 6.65 -23.44 -16.78
N ASN A 12 6.20 -23.40 -18.04
CA ASN A 12 5.34 -22.33 -18.52
C ASN A 12 4.01 -22.28 -17.77
N LYS A 13 3.42 -23.44 -17.48
CA LYS A 13 2.17 -23.52 -16.72
C LYS A 13 2.35 -23.00 -15.30
N ASP A 14 3.44 -23.38 -14.63
CA ASP A 14 3.77 -22.91 -13.28
C ASP A 14 4.08 -21.41 -13.26
N LEU A 15 4.81 -20.92 -14.27
CA LEU A 15 5.12 -19.50 -14.42
C LEU A 15 3.84 -18.66 -14.61
N ILE A 16 2.91 -19.12 -15.45
CA ILE A 16 1.63 -18.44 -15.66
C ILE A 16 0.81 -18.42 -14.36
N ASN A 17 0.79 -19.52 -13.62
CA ASN A 17 0.09 -19.60 -12.34
C ASN A 17 0.71 -18.64 -11.31
N GLY A 18 2.04 -18.64 -11.17
CA GLY A 18 2.76 -17.73 -10.29
C GLY A 18 2.57 -16.27 -10.70
N TYR A 19 2.56 -15.98 -12.00
CA TYR A 19 2.30 -14.63 -12.52
C TYR A 19 0.90 -14.15 -12.15
N LYS A 20 -0.14 -14.99 -12.29
CA LYS A 20 -1.51 -14.65 -11.90
C LYS A 20 -1.61 -14.30 -10.41
N ILE A 21 -1.00 -15.11 -9.54
CA ILE A 21 -0.95 -14.85 -8.10
C ILE A 21 -0.25 -13.51 -7.83
N ARG A 22 0.90 -13.27 -8.46
CA ARG A 22 1.66 -12.03 -8.31
C ARG A 22 0.85 -10.81 -8.75
N CYS A 23 0.12 -10.90 -9.86
CA CYS A 23 -0.74 -9.83 -10.34
C CYS A 23 -1.87 -9.53 -9.36
N ASN A 24 -2.51 -10.55 -8.81
CA ASN A 24 -3.56 -10.37 -7.80
C ASN A 24 -2.99 -9.69 -6.55
N ASN A 25 -1.90 -10.19 -5.99
CA ASN A 25 -1.25 -9.60 -4.82
C ASN A 25 -0.82 -8.15 -5.09
N HIS A 26 -0.31 -7.86 -6.29
CA HIS A 26 0.07 -6.51 -6.67
C HIS A 26 -1.13 -5.57 -6.75
N GLN A 27 -2.25 -6.03 -7.32
CA GLN A 27 -3.48 -5.24 -7.41
C GLN A 27 -4.07 -4.94 -6.03
N GLU A 28 -4.05 -5.92 -5.12
CA GLU A 28 -4.46 -5.75 -3.72
C GLU A 28 -3.57 -4.74 -3.00
N LEU A 29 -2.24 -4.88 -3.14
CA LEU A 29 -1.27 -3.95 -2.56
C LEU A 29 -1.51 -2.50 -3.03
N LEU A 30 -1.69 -2.29 -4.34
CA LEU A 30 -1.99 -0.96 -4.88
C LEU A 30 -3.31 -0.40 -4.32
N THR A 31 -4.31 -1.26 -4.15
CA THR A 31 -5.59 -0.87 -3.56
C THR A 31 -5.42 -0.43 -2.10
N CYS A 32 -4.68 -1.19 -1.29
CA CYS A 32 -4.36 -0.83 0.09
C CYS A 32 -3.57 0.48 0.17
N LEU A 33 -2.55 0.67 -0.67
CA LEU A 33 -1.77 1.92 -0.71
C LEU A 33 -2.62 3.12 -1.09
N LYS A 34 -3.57 2.95 -2.01
CA LYS A 34 -4.55 3.99 -2.37
C LYS A 34 -5.43 4.34 -1.18
N GLN A 35 -5.93 3.36 -0.44
CA GLN A 35 -6.75 3.58 0.77
C GLN A 35 -5.99 4.32 1.86
N VAL A 36 -4.70 3.98 2.08
CA VAL A 36 -3.84 4.69 3.04
C VAL A 36 -3.68 6.15 2.63
N ASN A 37 -3.33 6.42 1.37
CA ASN A 37 -3.18 7.80 0.88
C ASN A 37 -4.47 8.61 0.96
N GLN A 38 -5.62 7.98 0.64
CA GLN A 38 -6.92 8.61 0.79
C GLN A 38 -7.24 8.93 2.26
N THR A 39 -6.91 8.04 3.19
CA THR A 39 -7.11 8.26 4.63
C THR A 39 -6.28 9.45 5.13
N ILE A 40 -5.01 9.55 4.73
CA ILE A 40 -4.16 10.70 5.05
C ILE A 40 -4.78 11.99 4.50
N GLN A 41 -5.26 11.96 3.25
CA GLN A 41 -5.85 13.15 2.64
C GLN A 41 -7.17 13.55 3.28
N LYS A 42 -8.01 12.58 3.68
CA LYS A 42 -9.23 12.82 4.46
C LYS A 42 -8.87 13.48 5.81
N ALA A 43 -7.89 12.94 6.54
CA ALA A 43 -7.43 13.52 7.80
C ALA A 43 -6.93 14.98 7.66
N GLY A 44 -6.26 15.30 6.54
CA GLY A 44 -5.88 16.66 6.20
C GLY A 44 -7.06 17.57 5.83
N ARG A 45 -8.07 17.04 5.12
CA ARG A 45 -9.26 17.81 4.71
C ARG A 45 -10.16 18.22 5.89
N LEU A 46 -10.11 17.52 7.01
CA LEU A 46 -10.77 17.96 8.25
C LEU A 46 -10.19 19.26 8.84
N ARG A 47 -9.05 19.75 8.32
CA ARG A 47 -8.33 20.92 8.84
C ARG A 47 -8.11 21.94 7.73
N VAL A 48 -7.95 23.21 8.11
CA VAL A 48 -7.79 24.33 7.19
C VAL A 48 -6.44 25.01 7.42
N GLY A 49 -5.81 25.50 6.34
CA GLY A 49 -4.55 26.24 6.41
C GLY A 49 -3.33 25.41 6.84
N LYS A 50 -2.48 25.98 7.70
CA LYS A 50 -1.19 25.40 8.12
C LYS A 50 -1.34 24.05 8.84
N SER A 51 -2.44 23.85 9.57
CA SER A 51 -2.69 22.59 10.29
C SER A 51 -2.95 21.41 9.37
N LYS A 52 -3.45 21.66 8.14
CA LYS A 52 -3.64 20.61 7.13
C LYS A 52 -2.31 20.05 6.64
N THR A 53 -1.36 20.92 6.29
CA THR A 53 -0.04 20.51 5.80
C THR A 53 0.78 19.84 6.89
N ALA A 54 0.70 20.34 8.13
CA ALA A 54 1.33 19.73 9.30
C ALA A 54 0.86 18.29 9.53
N VAL A 55 -0.45 18.04 9.53
CA VAL A 55 -1.01 16.69 9.74
C VAL A 55 -0.64 15.73 8.61
N ILE A 56 -0.65 16.18 7.35
CA ILE A 56 -0.25 15.32 6.22
C ILE A 56 1.22 14.92 6.34
N SER A 57 2.10 15.86 6.72
CA SER A 57 3.53 15.59 6.94
C SER A 57 3.72 14.61 8.10
N ALA A 58 3.06 14.85 9.24
CA ALA A 58 3.14 14.01 10.42
C ALA A 58 2.63 12.58 10.16
N CYS A 59 1.51 12.42 9.43
CA CYS A 59 1.00 11.11 9.02
C CYS A 59 2.02 10.35 8.15
N ARG A 60 2.67 11.03 7.21
CA ARG A 60 3.72 10.41 6.36
C ARG A 60 4.95 10.00 7.19
N GLN A 61 5.35 10.84 8.15
CA GLN A 61 6.44 10.54 9.09
C GLN A 61 6.12 9.29 9.93
N ALA A 62 4.89 9.21 10.47
CA ALA A 62 4.44 8.08 11.28
C ALA A 62 4.37 6.77 10.49
N ILE A 63 3.99 6.82 9.21
CA ILE A 63 4.03 5.65 8.32
C ILE A 63 5.48 5.23 8.07
N LYS A 64 6.39 6.18 7.83
CA LYS A 64 7.82 5.89 7.63
C LYS A 64 8.48 5.26 8.87
N SER A 65 8.08 5.67 10.06
CA SER A 65 8.54 5.08 11.33
C SER A 65 7.73 3.85 11.78
N ASN A 66 6.78 3.38 10.96
CA ASN A 66 5.89 2.25 11.24
C ASN A 66 5.12 2.38 12.57
N ASN A 67 4.82 3.61 13.00
CA ASN A 67 4.16 3.89 14.27
C ASN A 67 2.65 4.16 14.05
N ILE A 68 1.87 3.08 14.13
CA ILE A 68 0.40 3.10 13.93
C ILE A 68 -0.32 3.84 15.07
N GLY A 69 0.20 3.76 16.30
CA GLY A 69 -0.35 4.47 17.45
C GLY A 69 -0.25 5.99 17.29
N ALA A 70 0.91 6.47 16.84
CA ALA A 70 1.10 7.88 16.51
C ALA A 70 0.21 8.29 15.33
N LEU A 71 0.08 7.48 14.28
CA LEU A 71 -0.78 7.78 13.13
C LEU A 71 -2.25 8.00 13.53
N THR A 72 -2.81 7.08 14.32
CA THR A 72 -4.20 7.18 14.77
C THR A 72 -4.43 8.38 15.68
N LYS A 73 -3.47 8.69 16.56
CA LYS A 73 -3.49 9.90 17.39
C LYS A 73 -3.42 11.17 16.54
N ILE A 74 -2.50 11.27 15.59
CA ILE A 74 -2.37 12.42 14.68
C ILE A 74 -3.67 12.65 13.89
N ILE A 75 -4.29 11.58 13.39
CA ILE A 75 -5.58 11.68 12.68
C ILE A 75 -6.66 12.26 13.60
N ARG A 76 -6.76 11.76 14.84
CA ARG A 76 -7.79 12.12 15.82
C ARG A 76 -7.59 13.51 16.43
N SER A 77 -6.42 13.79 17.00
CA SER A 77 -6.14 15.02 17.75
C SER A 77 -5.38 16.09 16.95
N GLY A 78 -4.77 15.75 15.82
CA GLY A 78 -4.01 16.72 14.99
C GLY A 78 -2.58 16.98 15.46
N ASN A 79 -2.21 16.45 16.63
CA ASN A 79 -0.86 16.47 17.19
C ASN A 79 -0.33 15.04 17.37
N ALA A 80 0.98 14.89 17.23
CA ALA A 80 1.74 13.66 17.48
C ALA A 80 1.72 13.26 18.97
#